data_AF-A0AAE5A7B6-F1
#
_entry.id   AF-A0AAE5A7B6-F1
#
_cell.length_a   1.000
_cell.length_b   1.000
_cell.length_c   1.000
_cell.angle_alpha   90.00
_cell.angle_beta   90.00
_cell.angle_gamma   90.00
#
_symmetry.space_group_name_H-M   'P 1'
#
loop_
_entity.id
_entity.type
_entity.pdbx_description
1 polymer ?
#
loop_
_entity_poly.entity_id
_entity_poly.type
_entity_poly.pdbx_seq_one_letter_code
_entity_poly.pdbx_strand_id
1 'polypeptide(L)' 'RAGVLALPGIGPWTADYLTVRVLGDPDAFPADDLVLRRALGVGKGSEAAALAEAWRPWRAYALFHLWTAEAF' A
#
# COMPACT_ATOMS: atom_id res chain seq x y z
N ARG A 1 -6.77 -0.63 -12.41
CA ARG A 1 -7.40 -1.32 -11.25
C ARG A 1 -8.56 -2.25 -11.65
N ALA A 2 -9.66 -1.76 -12.27
CA ALA A 2 -10.84 -2.59 -12.57
C ALA A 2 -10.55 -3.80 -13.47
N GLY A 3 -9.69 -3.65 -14.49
CA GLY A 3 -9.35 -4.76 -15.40
C GLY A 3 -8.63 -5.94 -14.73
N VAL A 4 -7.71 -5.67 -13.80
CA VAL A 4 -6.97 -6.74 -13.10
C VAL A 4 -7.80 -7.41 -12.02
N LEU A 5 -8.75 -6.71 -11.38
CA LEU A 5 -9.65 -7.29 -10.38
C LEU A 5 -10.66 -8.28 -10.98
N ALA A 6 -10.90 -8.24 -12.28
CA ALA A 6 -11.74 -9.21 -12.97
C ALA A 6 -11.05 -10.57 -13.16
N LEU A 7 -9.73 -10.65 -12.94
CA LEU A 7 -8.97 -11.89 -13.10
C LEU A 7 -9.13 -12.79 -11.85
N PRO A 8 -9.46 -14.08 -12.03
CA PRO A 8 -9.55 -15.03 -10.92
C PRO A 8 -8.24 -15.07 -10.13
N GLY A 9 -8.33 -14.97 -8.81
CA GLY A 9 -7.17 -14.99 -7.91
C GLY A 9 -6.48 -13.64 -7.68
N ILE A 10 -6.92 -12.55 -8.33
CA ILE A 10 -6.41 -11.20 -8.07
C ILE A 10 -7.37 -10.43 -7.16
N GLY A 11 -6.96 -10.24 -5.91
CA GLY A 11 -7.69 -9.43 -4.93
C GLY A 11 -7.31 -7.94 -4.94
N PRO A 12 -8.02 -7.11 -4.14
CA PRO A 12 -7.73 -5.68 -3.98
C PRO A 12 -6.27 -5.39 -3.62
N TRP A 13 -5.71 -6.12 -2.67
CA TRP A 13 -4.32 -5.96 -2.24
C TRP A 13 -3.34 -6.17 -3.40
N THR A 14 -3.52 -7.23 -4.20
CA THR A 14 -2.67 -7.50 -5.36
C THR A 14 -2.78 -6.40 -6.41
N ALA A 15 -3.98 -5.89 -6.67
CA ALA A 15 -4.18 -4.79 -7.62
C ALA A 15 -3.50 -3.50 -7.16
N ASP A 16 -3.54 -3.21 -5.87
CA ASP A 16 -2.89 -2.02 -5.30
C ASP A 16 -1.36 -2.19 -5.28
N TYR A 17 -0.85 -3.39 -4.98
CA TYR A 17 0.57 -3.73 -5.11
C TYR A 17 1.11 -3.57 -6.54
N LEU A 18 0.34 -3.98 -7.56
CA LEU A 18 0.70 -3.77 -8.96
C LEU A 18 0.78 -2.28 -9.32
N THR A 19 -0.04 -1.44 -8.70
CA THR A 19 0.01 0.02 -8.91
C THR A 19 1.35 0.59 -8.40
N VAL A 20 1.84 0.08 -7.27
CA VAL A 20 3.16 0.43 -6.72
C VAL A 20 4.31 -0.10 -7.60
N ARG A 21 4.32 -1.40 -7.92
CA ARG A 21 5.50 -2.05 -8.54
C ARG A 21 5.53 -2.00 -10.07
N VAL A 22 4.39 -2.15 -10.73
CA VAL A 22 4.31 -2.26 -12.20
C VAL A 22 4.05 -0.90 -12.83
N LEU A 23 3.12 -0.14 -12.26
CA LEU A 23 2.81 1.19 -12.79
C LEU A 23 3.77 2.26 -12.25
N GLY A 24 4.50 1.98 -11.17
CA GLY A 24 5.47 2.91 -10.60
C GLY A 24 4.83 4.19 -10.07
N ASP A 25 3.56 4.13 -9.64
CA ASP A 25 2.86 5.30 -9.11
C ASP A 25 3.51 5.76 -7.79
N PRO A 26 4.10 6.97 -7.74
CA PRO A 26 4.79 7.46 -6.55
C PRO A 26 3.86 7.70 -5.36
N ASP A 27 2.56 7.81 -5.60
CA ASP A 27 1.54 8.12 -4.60
C ASP A 27 0.64 6.92 -4.28
N ALA A 28 0.91 5.74 -4.86
CA ALA A 28 0.15 4.52 -4.58
C ALA A 28 0.40 4.01 -3.16
N PHE A 29 -0.68 3.58 -2.50
CA PHE A 29 -0.64 3.20 -1.09
C PHE A 29 -1.63 2.06 -0.78
N PRO A 30 -1.17 0.80 -0.68
CA PRO A 30 -2.02 -0.36 -0.38
C PRO A 30 -2.34 -0.38 1.12
N ALA A 31 -3.31 0.42 1.56
CA ALA A 31 -3.57 0.67 2.97
C ALA A 31 -3.94 -0.57 3.80
N ASP A 32 -4.48 -1.62 3.17
CA ASP A 32 -4.79 -2.90 3.82
C ASP A 32 -3.61 -3.88 3.88
N ASP A 33 -2.41 -3.47 3.45
CA ASP A 33 -1.20 -4.27 3.58
C ASP A 33 -0.88 -4.60 5.06
N LEU A 34 -0.68 -5.89 5.34
CA LEU A 34 -0.50 -6.38 6.70
C LEU A 34 0.79 -5.84 7.35
N VAL A 35 1.89 -5.82 6.59
CA VAL A 35 3.19 -5.35 7.10
C VAL A 35 3.16 -3.84 7.33
N LEU A 36 2.57 -3.09 6.40
CA LEU A 36 2.33 -1.66 6.54
C LEU A 36 1.54 -1.33 7.81
N ARG A 37 0.41 -2.02 8.02
CA ARG A 37 -0.44 -1.79 9.20
C ARG A 37 0.29 -2.11 10.50
N ARG A 38 1.11 -3.17 10.49
CA ARG A 38 1.99 -3.53 11.62
C ARG A 38 3.04 -2.44 11.89
N ALA A 39 3.73 -1.96 10.86
CA ALA A 39 4.72 -0.88 10.96
C ALA A 39 4.13 0.42 11.54
N LEU A 40 2.85 0.69 11.23
CA LEU A 40 2.13 1.86 11.72
C LEU A 40 1.42 1.65 13.06
N GLY A 41 1.40 0.42 13.58
CA GLY A 41 0.69 0.09 14.83
C GLY A 41 -0.83 0.27 14.74
N VAL A 42 -1.42 0.08 13.55
CA VAL A 42 -2.86 0.32 13.30
C VAL A 42 -3.64 -0.95 12.99
N GLY A 43 -4.93 -0.94 13.35
CA GLY A 43 -5.82 -2.09 13.24
C GLY A 43 -6.63 -2.14 11.95
N LYS A 44 -6.68 -1.05 11.17
CA LYS A 44 -7.49 -0.93 9.95
C LYS A 44 -6.76 -0.18 8.84
N GLY A 45 -7.03 -0.52 7.59
CA GLY A 45 -6.46 0.20 6.45
C GLY A 45 -6.91 1.66 6.38
N SER A 46 -8.12 1.99 6.85
CA SER A 46 -8.59 3.39 6.93
C SER A 46 -7.71 4.26 7.84
N GLU A 47 -7.18 3.70 8.92
CA GLU A 47 -6.27 4.40 9.85
C GLU A 47 -4.91 4.62 9.18
N ALA A 48 -4.38 3.59 8.50
CA ALA A 48 -3.15 3.71 7.71
C ALA A 48 -3.29 4.77 6.60
N ALA A 49 -4.42 4.80 5.89
CA ALA A 49 -4.69 5.78 4.86
C ALA A 49 -4.73 7.21 5.41
N ALA A 50 -5.37 7.43 6.57
CA ALA A 50 -5.42 8.74 7.21
C ALA A 50 -4.02 9.25 7.62
N LEU A 51 -3.18 8.38 8.18
CA LEU A 51 -1.78 8.73 8.51
C LEU A 51 -0.96 9.07 7.25
N ALA A 52 -1.20 8.34 6.16
CA ALA A 52 -0.44 8.49 4.93
C ALA A 52 -0.77 9.76 4.13
N GLU A 53 -1.86 10.46 4.43
CA GLU A 53 -2.20 11.73 3.74
C GLU A 53 -1.08 12.78 3.88
N ALA A 54 -0.34 12.77 4.99
CA ALA A 54 0.80 13.67 5.20
C ALA A 54 2.00 13.40 4.27
N TRP A 55 2.05 12.24 3.61
CA TRP A 55 3.17 11.85 2.74
C TRP A 55 2.89 12.06 1.26
N ARG A 56 1.71 12.58 0.89
CA ARG A 56 1.41 12.90 -0.51
C ARG A 56 2.40 13.95 -1.04
N PRO A 57 2.82 13.85 -2.32
CA PRO A 57 2.43 12.86 -3.33
C PRO A 57 3.36 11.62 -3.39
N TRP A 58 4.05 11.28 -2.30
CA TRP A 58 5.14 10.29 -2.25
C TRP A 58 4.85 9.09 -1.35
N ARG A 59 3.56 8.72 -1.19
CA ARG A 59 3.15 7.65 -0.27
C ARG A 59 3.80 6.30 -0.57
N ALA A 60 4.10 5.99 -1.83
CA ALA A 60 4.78 4.75 -2.19
C ALA A 60 6.22 4.68 -1.62
N TYR A 61 6.90 5.82 -1.49
CA TYR A 61 8.23 5.86 -0.87
C TYR A 61 8.17 5.61 0.62
N ALA A 62 7.21 6.22 1.32
CA ALA A 62 6.97 5.94 2.74
C ALA A 62 6.64 4.45 2.96
N LEU A 63 5.81 3.85 2.11
CA LEU A 63 5.53 2.41 2.11
C LEU A 63 6.81 1.58 2.02
N PHE A 64 7.73 1.88 1.10
CA PHE A 64 8.99 1.14 0.97
C PHE A 64 9.89 1.28 2.20
N HIS A 65 9.95 2.47 2.81
CA HIS A 65 10.68 2.68 4.05
C HIS A 65 10.08 1.85 5.20
N LEU A 66 8.76 1.81 5.33
CA LEU A 66 8.05 1.02 6.35
C LEU A 66 8.24 -0.49 6.15
N TRP A 67 8.13 -0.99 4.92
CA TRP A 67 8.43 -2.39 4.62
C TRP A 67 9.88 -2.75 4.94
N THR A 68 10.81 -1.86 4.66
CA THR A 68 12.23 -2.07 4.96
C THR A 68 12.47 -2.08 6.47
N ALA A 69 11.84 -1.17 7.22
CA ALA A 69 11.97 -1.08 8.66
C ALA A 69 11.32 -2.24 9.44
N GLU A 70 10.33 -2.93 8.87
CA GLU A 70 9.77 -4.16 9.48
C GLU A 70 10.52 -5.43 9.09
N ALA A 71 11.26 -5.41 7.99
CA ALA A 71 12.02 -6.56 7.51
C ALA A 71 13.36 -6.75 8.25
N PHE A 72 13.89 -5.69 8.88
CA PHE A 72 15.19 -5.64 9.55
C PHE A 72 15.08 -5.00 10.93
#